data_AF-A0A956EDB0-F1
#
_entry.id   AF-A0A956EDB0-F1
#
_cell.length_a   1.000
_cell.length_b   1.000
_cell.length_c   1.000
_cell.angle_alpha   90.00
_cell.angle_beta   90.00
_cell.angle_gamma   90.00
#
_symmetry.space_group_name_H-M   'P 1'
#
loop_
_entity.id
_entity.type
_entity.pdbx_description
1 polymer ?
#
loop_
_entity_poly.entity_id
_entity_poly.type
_entity_poly.pdbx_seq_one_letter_code
_entity_poly.pdbx_strand_id
1 'polypeptide(L)'
;MTSGEILDLFASYGIALSEATLRKYVQLGLLPRSVRVGRKGKHRGSQGIYPVSVVRQIQRIKEMMAESYTIEQIQREFLFMRGDLEQLERTLGSLFETLDRVMDERRADPIAQSAVAEMNEAKGLGASLVNRLSSLEKRLTSRTQIRSVAAS
;
A
#
# COMPACT_ATOMS: atom_id res chain seq x y z
N MET A 1 6.74 -6.99 -8.98
CA MET A 1 6.43 -7.06 -10.42
C MET A 1 7.10 -5.92 -11.16
N THR A 2 7.55 -6.16 -12.37
CA THR A 2 8.18 -5.15 -13.25
C THR A 2 7.10 -4.36 -13.99
N SER A 3 7.44 -3.20 -14.58
CA SER A 3 6.46 -2.45 -15.40
C SER A 3 5.97 -3.28 -16.59
N GLY A 4 6.86 -4.02 -17.26
CA GLY A 4 6.50 -4.92 -18.36
C GLY A 4 5.51 -6.00 -17.93
N GLU A 5 5.79 -6.70 -16.82
CA GLU A 5 4.88 -7.73 -16.28
C GLU A 5 3.49 -7.18 -15.95
N ILE A 6 3.40 -5.93 -15.48
CA ILE A 6 2.12 -5.27 -15.22
C ILE A 6 1.37 -5.02 -16.54
N LEU A 7 2.06 -4.46 -17.54
CA LEU A 7 1.47 -4.17 -18.85
C LEU A 7 0.97 -5.46 -19.52
N ASP A 8 1.79 -6.51 -19.52
CA ASP A 8 1.45 -7.82 -20.09
C ASP A 8 0.25 -8.44 -19.37
N LEU A 9 0.18 -8.31 -18.04
CA LEU A 9 -0.96 -8.79 -17.27
C LEU A 9 -2.26 -8.09 -17.72
N PHE A 10 -2.28 -6.76 -17.77
CA PHE A 10 -3.47 -6.02 -18.22
C PHE A 10 -3.83 -6.30 -19.68
N ALA A 11 -2.82 -6.44 -20.55
CA ALA A 11 -3.02 -6.80 -21.95
C ALA A 11 -3.66 -8.20 -22.09
N SER A 12 -3.30 -9.17 -21.25
CA SER A 12 -3.91 -10.50 -21.27
C SER A 12 -5.40 -10.52 -20.90
N TYR A 13 -5.88 -9.49 -20.18
CA TYR A 13 -7.30 -9.24 -19.90
C TYR A 13 -7.95 -8.24 -20.87
N GLY A 14 -7.27 -7.83 -21.94
CA GLY A 14 -7.80 -6.87 -22.93
C GLY A 14 -7.92 -5.43 -22.41
N ILE A 15 -7.26 -5.09 -21.30
CA ILE A 15 -7.32 -3.75 -20.70
C ILE A 15 -6.14 -2.93 -21.20
N ALA A 16 -6.44 -1.80 -21.86
CA ALA A 16 -5.41 -0.90 -22.36
C ALA A 16 -4.68 -0.18 -21.23
N LEU A 17 -3.40 -0.51 -21.03
CA LEU A 17 -2.48 0.18 -20.13
C LEU A 17 -1.16 0.38 -20.86
N SER A 18 -0.65 1.61 -20.86
CA SER A 18 0.66 1.93 -21.45
C SER A 18 1.67 2.30 -20.35
N GLU A 19 2.96 2.20 -20.67
CA GLU A 19 4.00 2.67 -19.76
C GLU A 19 3.87 4.18 -19.46
N ALA A 20 3.42 4.97 -20.44
CA ALA A 20 3.15 6.38 -20.26
C ALA A 20 2.00 6.63 -19.25
N THR A 21 0.93 5.85 -19.34
CA THR A 21 -0.20 5.91 -18.39
C THR A 21 0.25 5.52 -16.99
N LEU A 22 1.01 4.43 -16.86
CA LEU A 22 1.58 3.99 -15.59
C LEU A 22 2.45 5.09 -14.96
N ARG A 23 3.34 5.68 -15.77
CA ARG A 23 4.19 6.80 -15.36
C ARG A 23 3.37 8.00 -14.91
N LYS A 24 2.30 8.33 -15.63
CA LYS A 24 1.39 9.43 -15.28
C LYS A 24 0.70 9.18 -13.93
N TYR A 25 0.21 7.97 -13.68
CA TYR A 25 -0.39 7.61 -12.39
C TYR A 25 0.60 7.72 -11.23
N VAL A 26 1.86 7.32 -11.43
CA VAL A 26 2.93 7.53 -10.43
C VAL A 26 3.20 9.02 -10.21
N GLN A 27 3.29 9.82 -11.27
CA GLN A 27 3.51 11.28 -11.17
C GLN A 27 2.39 12.00 -10.42
N LEU A 28 1.16 11.53 -10.58
CA LEU A 28 -0.02 12.05 -9.89
C LEU A 28 -0.18 11.51 -8.46
N GLY A 29 0.72 10.64 -8.00
CA GLY A 29 0.65 10.03 -6.67
C GLY A 29 -0.47 8.99 -6.51
N LEU A 30 -1.06 8.52 -7.61
CA LEU A 30 -2.09 7.47 -7.59
C LEU A 30 -1.49 6.07 -7.38
N LEU A 31 -0.21 5.91 -7.69
CA LEU A 31 0.56 4.67 -7.54
C LEU A 31 1.90 4.94 -6.85
N PRO A 32 2.44 3.98 -6.09
CA PRO A 32 3.78 4.09 -5.51
C PRO A 32 4.85 4.10 -6.59
N ARG A 33 6.02 4.71 -6.28
CA ARG A 33 7.22 4.60 -7.13
C ARG A 33 7.78 3.17 -7.06
N SER A 34 8.35 2.70 -8.16
CA SER A 34 9.08 1.43 -8.19
C SER A 34 10.31 1.47 -7.28
N VAL A 35 10.58 0.40 -6.55
CA VAL A 35 11.82 0.21 -5.78
C VAL A 35 12.88 -0.40 -6.69
N ARG A 36 14.09 0.15 -6.69
CA ARG A 36 15.20 -0.40 -7.48
C ARG A 36 15.84 -1.56 -6.73
N VAL A 37 15.85 -2.74 -7.34
CA VAL A 37 16.56 -3.92 -6.83
C VAL A 37 17.69 -4.30 -7.79
N GLY A 38 18.84 -4.67 -7.24
CA GLY A 38 19.95 -5.19 -8.03
C GLY A 38 19.61 -6.58 -8.60
N ARG A 39 19.93 -6.83 -9.87
CA ARG A 39 19.84 -8.18 -10.42
C ARG A 39 21.10 -8.97 -10.08
N LYS A 40 20.94 -10.20 -9.59
CA LYS A 40 22.05 -11.11 -9.28
C LYS A 40 22.92 -11.37 -10.53
N GLY A 41 24.22 -11.07 -10.45
CA GLY A 41 25.20 -11.26 -11.54
C GLY A 41 26.06 -10.01 -11.79
N LYS A 42 27.29 -10.20 -12.30
CA LYS A 42 28.38 -9.19 -12.29
C LYS A 42 28.07 -7.87 -13.04
N HIS A 43 27.06 -7.81 -13.92
CA HIS A 43 26.74 -6.61 -14.71
C HIS A 43 25.24 -6.45 -15.04
N ARG A 44 24.32 -6.95 -14.21
CA ARG A 44 22.89 -7.04 -14.60
C ARG A 44 22.05 -5.79 -14.33
N GLY A 45 22.67 -4.69 -13.88
CA GLY A 45 21.98 -3.44 -13.58
C GLY A 45 20.96 -3.55 -12.44
N SER A 46 20.28 -2.45 -12.16
CA SER A 46 19.14 -2.43 -11.24
C SER A 46 17.82 -2.34 -12.02
N GLN A 47 16.79 -3.03 -11.53
CA GLN A 47 15.46 -3.03 -12.11
C GLN A 47 14.44 -2.43 -11.14
N GLY A 48 13.50 -1.65 -11.66
CA GLY A 48 12.37 -1.15 -10.89
C GLY A 48 11.33 -2.25 -10.65
N ILE A 49 10.97 -2.45 -9.38
CA ILE A 49 9.95 -3.40 -8.94
C ILE A 49 8.84 -2.64 -8.23
N TYR A 50 7.62 -2.86 -8.69
CA TYR A 50 6.39 -2.43 -8.04
C TYR A 50 5.86 -3.53 -7.11
N PRO A 51 5.20 -3.15 -6.01
CA PRO A 51 4.45 -4.09 -5.19
C PRO A 51 3.26 -4.65 -5.97
N VAL A 52 2.85 -5.88 -5.65
CA VAL A 52 1.72 -6.56 -6.33
C VAL A 52 0.41 -5.79 -6.16
N SER A 53 0.28 -4.99 -5.08
CA SER A 53 -0.88 -4.12 -4.84
C SER A 53 -1.16 -3.13 -5.98
N VAL A 54 -0.15 -2.76 -6.77
CA VAL A 54 -0.29 -1.86 -7.94
C VAL A 54 -1.29 -2.39 -8.96
N VAL A 55 -1.39 -3.71 -9.14
CA VAL A 55 -2.37 -4.30 -10.07
C VAL A 55 -3.80 -3.96 -9.65
N ARG A 56 -4.13 -4.13 -8.37
CA ARG A 56 -5.46 -3.79 -7.85
C ARG A 56 -5.73 -2.28 -7.88
N GLN A 57 -4.70 -1.47 -7.63
CA GLN A 57 -4.83 -0.01 -7.69
C GLN A 57 -5.12 0.47 -9.12
N ILE A 58 -4.40 -0.04 -10.12
CA ILE A 58 -4.65 0.29 -11.54
C ILE A 58 -6.05 -0.13 -11.94
N GLN A 59 -6.48 -1.34 -11.58
CA GLN A 59 -7.82 -1.82 -11.87
C GLN A 59 -8.87 -0.87 -11.30
N ARG A 60 -8.72 -0.45 -10.03
CA ARG A 60 -9.67 0.50 -9.41
C ARG A 60 -9.65 1.87 -10.07
N ILE A 61 -8.49 2.38 -10.48
CA ILE A 61 -8.41 3.64 -11.26
C ILE A 61 -9.19 3.51 -12.57
N LYS A 62 -9.03 2.39 -13.28
CA LYS A 62 -9.73 2.12 -14.55
C LYS A 62 -11.24 2.03 -14.37
N GLU A 63 -11.70 1.34 -13.32
CA GLU A 63 -13.12 1.29 -12.95
C GLU A 63 -13.68 2.69 -12.68
N MET A 64 -12.99 3.50 -11.87
CA MET A 64 -13.43 4.87 -11.58
C MET A 64 -13.45 5.76 -12.83
N MET A 65 -12.49 5.59 -13.75
CA MET A 65 -12.54 6.29 -15.03
C MET A 65 -13.73 5.85 -15.89
N ALA A 66 -14.10 4.57 -15.87
CA ALA A 66 -15.30 4.06 -16.53
C ALA A 66 -16.60 4.55 -15.86
N GLU A 67 -16.57 4.76 -14.54
CA GLU A 67 -17.61 5.43 -13.74
C GLU A 67 -17.62 6.97 -13.94
N SER A 68 -16.90 7.50 -14.94
CA SER A 68 -16.82 8.94 -15.30
C SER A 68 -16.18 9.88 -14.27
N TYR A 69 -15.37 9.35 -13.33
CA TYR A 69 -14.60 10.19 -12.43
C TYR A 69 -13.45 10.89 -13.18
N THR A 70 -13.21 12.17 -12.88
CA THR A 70 -12.02 12.87 -13.35
C THR A 70 -10.78 12.39 -12.61
N ILE A 71 -9.61 12.58 -13.21
CA ILE A 71 -8.35 12.14 -12.59
C ILE A 71 -8.08 12.87 -11.26
N GLU A 72 -8.54 14.11 -11.10
CA GLU A 72 -8.46 14.88 -9.85
C GLU A 72 -9.39 14.33 -8.78
N GLN A 73 -10.60 13.89 -9.16
CA GLN A 73 -11.53 13.24 -8.23
C GLN A 73 -10.96 11.90 -7.76
N ILE A 74 -10.42 11.10 -8.69
CA ILE A 74 -9.72 9.85 -8.37
C ILE A 74 -8.54 10.14 -7.42
N GLN A 75 -7.77 11.20 -7.66
CA GLN A 75 -6.65 11.57 -6.81
C GLN A 75 -7.08 11.90 -5.37
N ARG A 76 -8.17 12.63 -5.19
CA ARG A 76 -8.72 12.93 -3.85
C ARG A 76 -9.16 11.66 -3.13
N GLU A 77 -9.79 10.72 -3.83
CA GLU A 77 -10.19 9.43 -3.26
C GLU A 77 -8.99 8.52 -2.97
N PHE A 78 -7.94 8.52 -3.80
CA PHE A 78 -6.76 7.66 -3.60
C PHE A 78 -5.76 8.20 -2.57
N LEU A 79 -5.54 9.52 -2.52
CA LEU A 79 -4.64 10.17 -1.55
C LEU A 79 -5.16 10.01 -0.11
N PHE A 80 -6.44 9.73 0.09
CA PHE A 80 -7.02 9.60 1.43
C PHE A 80 -6.93 8.19 2.03
N MET A 81 -6.61 7.14 1.25
CA MET A 81 -7.16 5.82 1.61
C MET A 81 -6.14 4.72 1.95
N ARG A 82 -5.05 4.51 1.19
CA ARG A 82 -4.34 3.22 1.33
C ARG A 82 -2.84 3.26 1.56
N GLY A 83 -2.15 4.23 0.96
CA GLY A 83 -0.69 4.33 1.05
C GLY A 83 -0.21 4.60 2.47
N ASP A 84 -0.86 5.55 3.15
CA ASP A 84 -0.48 5.97 4.49
C ASP A 84 -0.81 4.91 5.54
N LEU A 85 -1.89 4.15 5.34
CA LEU A 85 -2.30 3.09 6.25
C LEU A 85 -1.37 1.87 6.13
N GLU A 86 -1.02 1.46 4.91
CA GLU A 86 0.01 0.45 4.68
C GLU A 86 1.39 0.92 5.18
N GLN A 87 1.70 2.22 5.04
CA GLN A 87 2.95 2.78 5.55
C GLN A 87 2.99 2.81 7.08
N LEU A 88 1.87 3.13 7.74
CA LEU A 88 1.71 3.10 9.18
C LEU A 88 1.90 1.67 9.71
N GLU A 89 1.26 0.69 9.07
CA GLU A 89 1.41 -0.73 9.43
C GLU A 89 2.88 -1.19 9.33
N ARG A 90 3.56 -0.87 8.22
CA ARG A 90 5.00 -1.17 8.06
C ARG A 90 5.87 -0.48 9.11
N THR A 91 5.55 0.78 9.44
CA THR A 91 6.31 1.57 10.42
C THR A 91 6.15 1.00 11.82
N LEU A 92 4.93 0.65 12.21
CA LEU A 92 4.64 0.00 13.49
C LEU A 92 5.34 -1.36 13.60
N GLY A 93 5.29 -2.19 12.55
CA GLY A 93 5.99 -3.47 12.52
C GLY A 93 7.49 -3.33 12.74
N SER A 94 8.15 -2.42 12.01
CA SER A 94 9.58 -2.14 12.15
C SER A 94 9.96 -1.65 13.56
N LEU A 95 9.11 -0.81 14.17
CA LEU A 95 9.33 -0.31 15.53
C LEU A 95 9.22 -1.43 16.56
N PHE A 96 8.20 -2.30 16.44
CA PHE A 96 8.05 -3.45 17.32
C PHE A 96 9.20 -4.45 17.17
N GLU A 97 9.65 -4.76 15.96
CA GLU A 97 10.82 -5.63 15.72
C GLU A 97 12.10 -5.06 16.33
N THR A 98 12.28 -3.74 16.27
CA THR A 98 13.44 -3.08 16.86
C THR A 98 13.41 -3.19 18.38
N LEU A 99 12.26 -2.99 19.00
CA LEU A 99 12.11 -3.09 20.45
C LEU A 99 12.20 -4.54 20.94
N ASP A 100 11.63 -5.50 20.22
CA ASP A 100 11.77 -6.93 20.53
C ASP A 100 13.25 -7.33 20.58
N ARG A 101 14.06 -6.86 19.61
CA ARG A 101 15.50 -7.14 19.58
C ARG A 101 16.22 -6.58 20.81
N VAL A 102 15.89 -5.35 21.22
CA VAL A 102 16.47 -4.74 22.43
C VAL A 102 16.07 -5.51 23.68
N MET A 103 14.84 -6.01 23.74
CA MET A 103 14.36 -6.81 24.86
C MET A 103 15.02 -8.20 24.92
N ASP A 104 15.21 -8.84 23.77
CA ASP A 104 15.92 -10.12 23.66
C ASP A 104 17.40 -10.00 24.04
N GLU A 105 18.07 -8.92 23.67
CA GLU A 105 19.45 -8.62 24.10
C GLU A 105 19.55 -8.44 25.62
N ARG A 106 18.46 -8.01 26.27
CA ARG A 106 18.37 -7.76 27.71
C ARG A 106 17.56 -8.83 28.45
N ARG A 107 17.45 -10.05 27.93
CA ARG A 107 16.54 -11.09 28.45
C ARG A 107 16.78 -11.50 29.92
N ALA A 108 17.98 -11.26 30.45
CA ALA A 108 18.32 -11.48 31.85
C ALA A 108 17.93 -10.31 32.78
N ASP A 109 17.53 -9.16 32.22
CA ASP A 109 17.06 -7.98 32.94
C ASP A 109 15.60 -8.20 33.39
N PRO A 110 15.30 -8.15 34.70
CA PRO A 110 13.93 -8.25 35.22
C PRO A 110 12.98 -7.22 34.61
N ILE A 111 13.48 -6.03 34.25
CA ILE A 111 12.71 -4.96 33.62
C ILE A 111 12.32 -5.35 32.19
N ALA A 112 13.23 -6.00 31.45
CA ALA A 112 12.92 -6.49 30.11
C ALA A 112 11.88 -7.60 30.15
N GLN A 113 11.90 -8.46 31.18
CA GLN A 113 10.90 -9.51 31.37
C GLN A 113 9.50 -8.96 31.70
N SER A 114 9.40 -7.94 32.55
CA SER A 114 8.11 -7.29 32.84
C SER A 114 7.54 -6.56 31.62
N ALA A 115 8.41 -5.98 30.80
CA ALA A 115 8.02 -5.27 29.58
C ALA A 115 7.46 -6.17 28.46
N VAL A 116 7.66 -7.50 28.51
CA VAL A 116 7.13 -8.43 27.48
C VAL A 116 5.61 -8.39 27.39
N ALA A 117 4.93 -8.34 28.53
CA ALA A 117 3.47 -8.26 28.56
C ALA A 117 2.97 -6.94 27.95
N GLU A 118 3.57 -5.82 28.36
CA GLU A 118 3.25 -4.48 27.85
C GLU A 118 3.53 -4.38 26.34
N MET A 119 4.62 -4.98 25.86
CA MET A 119 4.94 -5.03 24.43
C MET A 119 3.87 -5.78 23.62
N ASN A 120 3.41 -6.92 24.12
CA ASN A 120 2.36 -7.69 23.45
C ASN A 120 1.02 -6.94 23.44
N GLU A 121 0.70 -6.24 24.53
CA GLU A 121 -0.47 -5.36 24.58
C GLU A 121 -0.37 -4.22 23.55
N ALA A 122 0.78 -3.54 23.48
CA ALA A 122 1.02 -2.48 22.52
C ALA A 122 0.89 -2.96 21.06
N LYS A 123 1.42 -4.15 20.75
CA LYS A 123 1.24 -4.81 19.44
C LYS A 123 -0.26 -5.03 19.12
N GLY A 124 -1.02 -5.53 20.09
CA GLY A 124 -2.47 -5.73 19.96
C GLY A 124 -3.23 -4.42 19.70
N LEU A 125 -2.90 -3.36 20.44
CA LEU A 125 -3.48 -2.03 20.25
C LEU A 125 -3.13 -1.45 18.87
N GLY A 126 -1.89 -1.59 18.42
CA GLY A 126 -1.46 -1.19 17.08
C GLY A 126 -2.24 -1.89 15.97
N ALA A 127 -2.38 -3.21 16.06
CA ALA A 127 -3.18 -3.99 15.11
C ALA A 127 -4.66 -3.57 15.10
N SER A 128 -5.24 -3.33 16.28
CA SER A 128 -6.62 -2.85 16.44
C SER A 128 -6.84 -1.47 15.78
N LEU A 129 -5.90 -0.54 15.96
CA LEU A 129 -5.92 0.78 15.34
C LEU A 129 -5.91 0.69 13.81
N VAL A 130 -4.94 -0.05 13.26
CA VAL A 130 -4.81 -0.25 11.80
C VAL A 130 -6.08 -0.88 11.22
N ASN A 131 -6.63 -1.91 11.88
CA ASN A 131 -7.88 -2.55 11.46
C ASN A 131 -9.08 -1.61 11.50
N ARG A 132 -9.20 -0.77 12.54
CA ARG A 132 -10.27 0.25 12.65
C ARG A 132 -10.15 1.29 11.55
N LEU A 133 -8.95 1.81 11.30
CA LEU A 133 -8.71 2.78 10.24
C LEU A 133 -9.01 2.19 8.86
N SER A 134 -8.61 0.94 8.59
CA SER A 134 -8.91 0.27 7.31
C SER A 134 -10.41 -0.02 7.15
N SER A 135 -11.11 -0.29 8.25
CA SER A 135 -12.57 -0.47 8.21
C SER A 135 -13.29 0.85 7.95
N LEU A 136 -12.81 1.96 8.52
CA LEU A 136 -13.32 3.30 8.25
C LEU A 136 -13.06 3.72 6.81
N GLU A 137 -11.85 3.47 6.29
CA GLU A 137 -11.49 3.63 4.89
C GLU A 137 -12.52 2.91 4.00
N LYS A 138 -12.68 1.58 4.14
CA LYS A 138 -13.63 0.79 3.34
C LYS A 138 -15.05 1.35 3.37
N ARG A 139 -15.52 1.78 4.56
CA ARG A 139 -16.86 2.38 4.72
C ARG A 139 -17.00 3.71 3.98
N LEU A 140 -15.98 4.57 4.05
CA LEU A 140 -15.99 5.84 3.35
C LEU A 140 -15.96 5.63 1.83
N THR A 141 -15.12 4.71 1.31
CA THR A 141 -15.09 4.38 -0.12
C THR A 141 -16.45 3.88 -0.60
N SER A 142 -17.07 2.97 0.17
CA SER A 142 -18.38 2.40 -0.18
C SER A 142 -19.51 3.43 -0.19
N ARG A 143 -19.46 4.44 0.70
CA ARG A 143 -20.46 5.52 0.73
C ARG A 143 -20.28 6.51 -0.41
N THR A 144 -19.05 6.81 -0.81
CA THR A 144 -18.80 7.66 -1.97
C THR A 144 -19.34 7.02 -3.25
N GLN A 145 -19.20 5.69 -3.40
CA GLN A 145 -19.80 4.94 -4.52
C GLN A 145 -21.33 5.03 -4.57
N ILE A 146 -22.01 4.96 -3.42
CA ILE A 146 -23.50 5.06 -3.39
C ILE A 146 -23.99 6.46 -3.76
N ARG A 147 -23.27 7.51 -3.35
CA ARG A 147 -23.65 8.90 -3.64
C ARG A 147 -23.40 9.32 -5.08
N SER A 148 -22.36 8.82 -5.75
CA SER A 148 -22.12 9.12 -7.17
C SER A 148 -23.14 8.46 -8.10
N VAL A 149 -23.56 7.23 -7.78
CA VAL A 149 -24.62 6.53 -8.54
C VAL A 149 -25.99 7.20 -8.36
N ALA A 150 -26.28 7.80 -7.22
CA ALA A 150 -27.55 8.50 -6.98
C ALA A 150 -27.60 9.93 -7.56
N ALA A 151 -26.48 10.48 -8.03
CA ALA A 151 -26.38 11.84 -8.58
C ALA A 151 -26.16 11.86 -10.11
N SER A 152 -26.17 10.69 -10.76
CA SER A 152 -26.15 10.51 -12.22
C SER A 152 -27.51 10.05 -12.71
#